data_AF-A0A846W4N4-F1
#
_entry.id   AF-A0A846W4N4-F1
#
_cell.length_a   1.000
_cell.length_b   1.000
_cell.length_c   1.000
_cell.angle_alpha   90.00
_cell.angle_beta   90.00
_cell.angle_gamma   90.00
#
_symmetry.space_group_name_H-M   'P 1'
#
loop_
_entity.id
_entity.type
_entity.pdbx_description
1 polymer ?
#
loop_
_entity_poly.entity_id
_entity_poly.type
_entity_poly.pdbx_seq_one_letter_code
_entity_poly.pdbx_strand_id
1 'polypeptide(L)' 'MTVVEHSAAPADPDVALAERINCDRVRHLTRLALGLSQDSMDLLTSVTDRLRAAEGALRDPLTSDLGFD' A
#
# COMPACT_ATOMS: atom_id res chain seq x y z
N MET A 1 10.88 35.34 23.67
CA MET A 1 10.79 34.63 22.38
C MET A 1 11.47 33.27 22.59
N THR A 2 10.70 32.25 22.94
CA THR A 2 11.22 30.89 23.18
C THR A 2 11.50 30.26 21.83
N VAL A 3 12.79 30.10 21.51
CA VAL A 3 13.25 29.34 20.36
C VAL A 3 12.87 27.89 20.63
N VAL A 4 11.84 27.40 19.94
CA VAL A 4 11.50 25.97 19.92
C VAL A 4 12.61 25.32 19.12
N GLU A 5 13.63 24.81 19.82
CA GLU A 5 14.60 23.89 19.25
C GLU A 5 13.81 22.70 18.69
N HIS A 6 13.59 22.70 17.37
CA HIS A 6 13.16 21.51 16.66
C HIS A 6 14.32 20.53 16.75
N SER A 7 14.34 19.76 17.84
CA SER A 7 15.15 18.56 17.95
C SER A 7 14.88 17.76 16.68
N ALA A 8 15.89 17.66 15.81
CA ALA A 8 15.83 16.84 14.63
C ALA A 8 15.67 15.41 15.14
N ALA A 9 14.41 14.97 15.27
CA ALA A 9 14.10 13.62 15.65
C ALA A 9 14.88 12.70 14.71
N PRO A 10 15.57 11.67 15.23
CA PRO A 10 16.27 10.72 14.38
C PRO A 10 15.29 10.24 13.30
N ALA A 11 15.77 10.20 12.06
CA ALA A 11 14.94 9.78 10.93
C ALA A 11 14.22 8.49 11.31
N ASP A 12 12.89 8.52 11.19
CA ASP A 12 12.05 7.37 11.51
C ASP A 12 12.63 6.14 10.79
N PRO A 13 13.04 5.10 11.55
CA PRO A 13 13.73 3.94 10.99
C PRO A 13 12.89 3.24 9.91
N ASP A 14 11.57 3.32 10.02
CA ASP A 14 10.67 2.72 9.05
C ASP A 14 10.62 3.55 7.75
N VAL A 15 10.72 4.88 7.85
CA VAL A 15 10.86 5.77 6.69
C VAL A 15 12.21 5.51 6.01
N ALA A 16 13.28 5.39 6.77
CA ALA A 16 14.61 5.06 6.24
C ALA A 16 14.63 3.69 5.55
N LEU A 17 13.88 2.71 6.07
CA LEU A 17 13.71 1.40 5.43
C LEU A 17 12.94 1.51 4.11
N ALA A 18 11.87 2.31 4.08
CA ALA A 18 11.08 2.53 2.87
C ALA A 18 11.94 3.13 1.73
N GLU A 19 12.83 4.09 2.03
CA GLU A 19 13.73 4.69 1.03
C GLU A 19 14.64 3.67 0.33
N ARG A 20 14.95 2.54 0.97
CA ARG A 20 15.80 1.49 0.39
C ARG A 20 15.09 0.63 -0.66
N ILE A 21 13.78 0.79 -0.82
CA ILE A 21 13.00 0.05 -1.81
C ILE A 21 13.21 0.70 -3.17
N ASN A 22 13.77 -0.03 -4.14
CA ASN A 22 14.09 0.53 -5.47
C ASN A 22 12.86 0.76 -6.36
N CYS A 23 11.77 0.02 -6.16
CA CYS A 23 10.54 0.19 -6.94
C CYS A 23 9.69 1.33 -6.37
N ASP A 24 9.47 2.40 -7.13
CA ASP A 24 8.75 3.59 -6.67
C ASP A 24 7.33 3.28 -6.19
N ARG A 25 6.61 2.37 -6.86
CA ARG A 25 5.26 1.97 -6.46
C ARG A 25 5.26 1.26 -5.11
N VAL A 26 6.21 0.35 -4.91
CA VAL A 26 6.34 -0.40 -3.65
C VAL A 26 6.79 0.54 -2.55
N ARG A 27 7.75 1.44 -2.82
CA ARG A 27 8.20 2.48 -1.89
C ARG A 27 7.04 3.35 -1.42
N HIS A 28 6.20 3.80 -2.34
CA HIS A 28 5.03 4.62 -2.02
C HIS A 28 4.04 3.86 -1.13
N LEU A 29 3.72 2.61 -1.48
CA LEU A 29 2.85 1.76 -0.65
C LEU A 29 3.43 1.54 0.74
N THR A 30 4.72 1.25 0.85
CA THR A 30 5.39 1.09 2.15
C THR A 30 5.28 2.35 2.98
N ARG A 31 5.53 3.54 2.40
CA ARG A 31 5.36 4.82 3.10
C ARG A 31 3.93 5.05 3.59
N LEU A 32 2.91 4.64 2.82
CA LEU A 32 1.50 4.74 3.24
C LEU A 32 1.14 3.76 4.36
N ALA A 33 1.82 2.62 4.43
CA ALA A 33 1.61 1.61 5.46
C ALA A 33 2.35 1.91 6.78
N LEU A 34 3.30 2.85 6.79
CA LEU A 34 4.03 3.21 7.99
C LEU A 34 3.10 3.79 9.05
N GLY A 35 3.26 3.35 10.29
CA GLY A 35 2.43 3.78 11.42
C GLY A 35 1.05 3.13 11.48
N LEU A 36 0.71 2.22 10.56
CA LEU A 36 -0.49 1.39 10.70
C LEU A 36 -0.29 0.35 11.80
N SER A 37 -1.34 0.13 12.60
CA SER A 37 -1.38 -0.99 13.53
C SER A 37 -1.51 -2.32 12.77
N GLN A 38 -1.19 -3.43 13.43
CA GLN A 38 -1.40 -4.77 12.88
C GLN A 38 -2.86 -4.98 12.45
N ASP A 39 -3.82 -4.60 13.29
CA ASP A 39 -5.26 -4.71 12.97
C ASP A 39 -5.62 -3.93 11.68
N SER A 40 -5.01 -2.76 11.48
CA SER A 40 -5.22 -1.94 10.28
C SER A 40 -4.62 -2.60 9.03
N MET A 41 -3.45 -3.22 9.17
CA MET A 41 -2.81 -3.99 8.11
C MET A 41 -3.62 -5.24 7.72
N ASP A 42 -4.20 -5.93 8.70
CA ASP A 42 -5.06 -7.09 8.48
C ASP A 42 -6.35 -6.69 7.76
N LEU A 43 -6.95 -5.55 8.14
CA LEU A 43 -8.11 -4.97 7.44
C LEU A 43 -7.77 -4.60 5.99
N LEU A 44 -6.63 -3.93 5.76
CA LEU A 44 -6.18 -3.56 4.42
C LEU A 44 -5.96 -4.81 3.55
N THR A 45 -5.38 -5.86 4.12
CA THR A 45 -5.19 -7.16 3.47
C THR A 45 -6.54 -7.77 3.09
N SER A 46 -7.49 -7.83 4.03
CA SER A 46 -8.84 -8.34 3.79
C SER A 46 -9.60 -7.56 2.70
N VAL A 47 -9.46 -6.23 2.64
CA VAL A 47 -10.05 -5.42 1.57
C VAL A 47 -9.39 -5.74 0.23
N THR A 48 -8.06 -5.81 0.20
CA THR A 48 -7.30 -6.10 -1.03
C THR A 48 -7.64 -7.48 -1.59
N ASP A 49 -7.79 -8.49 -0.73
CA ASP A 49 -8.19 -9.84 -1.14
C ASP A 49 -9.61 -9.86 -1.71
N ARG A 50 -10.54 -9.13 -1.10
CA ARG A 50 -11.91 -9.00 -1.63
C ARG A 50 -11.94 -8.27 -2.97
N LEU A 51 -11.13 -7.21 -3.13
CA LEU A 51 -10.99 -6.52 -4.41
C LEU A 51 -10.42 -7.43 -5.48
N ARG A 52 -9.38 -8.21 -5.16
CA ARG A 52 -8.82 -9.21 -6.09
C ARG A 52 -9.81 -10.29 -6.47
N ALA A 53 -10.59 -10.79 -5.50
CA ALA A 53 -11.65 -11.76 -5.76
C ALA A 53 -12.74 -11.15 -6.66
N ALA A 54 -13.10 -9.89 -6.42
CA ALA A 54 -14.03 -9.14 -7.26
C ALA A 54 -13.46 -8.93 -8.68
N GLU A 55 -12.19 -8.53 -8.83
CA GLU A 55 -11.51 -8.40 -10.13
C GLU A 55 -11.45 -9.74 -10.89
N GLY A 56 -11.17 -10.85 -10.19
CA GLY A 56 -11.21 -12.19 -10.77
C GLY A 56 -12.63 -12.63 -11.18
N ALA A 57 -13.64 -12.16 -10.47
CA ALA A 57 -15.05 -12.36 -10.81
C ALA A 57 -15.53 -11.41 -11.92
N LEU A 58 -14.90 -10.23 -12.06
CA LEU A 58 -15.15 -9.22 -13.09
C LEU A 58 -14.38 -9.52 -14.38
N ARG A 59 -14.13 -10.79 -14.70
CA ARG A 59 -13.65 -11.17 -16.04
C ARG A 59 -14.75 -10.77 -17.02
N ASP A 60 -14.39 -9.88 -17.94
CA ASP A 60 -15.30 -9.07 -18.73
C ASP A 60 -16.30 -9.91 -19.55
N PRO A 61 -17.63 -9.73 -19.39
CA PRO A 61 -18.61 -10.36 -20.28
C PRO A 61 -18.41 -9.96 -21.75
N LEU A 62 -17.72 -8.86 -22.07
CA LEU A 62 -17.38 -8.45 -23.43
C LEU A 62 -16.18 -9.21 -24.03
N THR A 63 -15.38 -9.91 -23.21
CA THR A 63 -14.32 -10.83 -23.69
C THR A 63 -14.77 -12.29 -23.66
N SER A 64 -15.88 -12.59 -22.99
CA SER A 64 -16.45 -13.93 -22.87
C SER A 64 -17.31 -14.33 -24.07
N ASP A 65 -17.74 -13.36 -24.89
CA ASP A 65 -18.55 -13.53 -26.11
C ASP A 65 -17.72 -13.48 -27.41
N LEU A 66 -16.38 -13.45 -27.31
CA LEU A 66 -15.52 -13.85 -28.42
C LEU A 66 -15.42 -15.36 -28.43
N GLY A 67 -16.55 -15.99 -28.76
CA GLY A 67 -16.58 -17.36 -29.23
C GLY A 67 -15.66 -17.46 -30.44
N PHE A 68 -14.52 -18.12 -30.24
CA PHE A 68 -13.88 -18.83 -31.32
C PHE A 68 -14.32 -20.29 -31.20
N ASP A 69 -14.99 -20.71 -32.26
CA ASP A 69 -15.38 -22.06 -32.65
C ASP A 69 -14.34 -23.14 -32.25
#